data_AF-A0A2R4FXI4-F1
#
_entry.id   AF-A0A2R4FXI4-F1
#
_cell.length_a   1.000
_cell.length_b   1.000
_cell.length_c   1.000
_cell.angle_alpha   90.00
_cell.angle_beta   90.00
_cell.angle_gamma   90.00
#
_symmetry.space_group_name_H-M   'P 1'
#
loop_
_entity.id
_entity.type
_entity.pdbx_description
1 polymer ?
#
loop_
_entity_poly.entity_id
_entity_poly.type
_entity_poly.pdbx_seq_one_letter_code
_entity_poly.pdbx_strand_id
1 'polypeptide(L)'
;TLLRILPSGFDKYTVVPINDAMVKKYLGSDIPSVSTLQKYLSMIFVNSNPFLTNVKPVPPSVITLGFMHIKPPKPLPQELQEVLNNSTQGFVYFSLGSNAGFGDFPESTRNEVIQALSELPYTVLIKWNLDTFPNLGKNIITKKWFPQQDILAHPNIKLFVTQGGQQSTEEAISRGVPLVGIPVLADQLPNIKMLVKHGVAVLVRPNELTFTSLSNAIKEVAENPKYRKKMQEIQRVAFDQPMTSVEKAVFWSEYVIRNKGAPYLRSFLADTPLYEYLMLDVLALLLSFLLIVVFIIYQLLRITKKMLTSPGSKMKHKSH
;
A
#
# COMPACT_ATOMS: atom_id res chain seq x y z
N THR A 1 -18.62 1.32 6.66
CA THR A 1 -19.73 2.29 6.52
C THR A 1 -19.47 3.53 7.35
N LEU A 2 -19.33 3.47 8.68
CA LEU A 2 -18.87 4.63 9.50
C LEU A 2 -17.44 5.11 9.16
N LEU A 3 -16.53 4.17 8.87
CA LEU A 3 -15.14 4.45 8.48
C LEU A 3 -14.96 5.23 7.16
N ARG A 4 -16.00 5.34 6.32
CA ARG A 4 -15.97 6.17 5.10
C ARG A 4 -16.59 7.56 5.31
N ILE A 5 -17.47 7.70 6.31
CA ILE A 5 -18.17 8.96 6.61
C ILE A 5 -17.22 9.95 7.29
N LEU A 6 -16.42 9.49 8.26
CA LEU A 6 -15.49 10.35 9.01
C LEU A 6 -14.41 11.00 8.12
N PRO A 7 -13.74 10.29 7.21
CA PRO A 7 -12.80 10.91 6.27
C PRO A 7 -13.48 11.90 5.32
N SER A 8 -14.68 11.58 4.82
CA SER A 8 -15.41 12.47 3.89
C SER A 8 -15.83 13.80 4.52
N GLY A 9 -16.15 13.81 5.82
CA GLY A 9 -16.41 15.04 6.57
C GLY A 9 -15.14 15.85 6.79
N PHE A 10 -14.05 15.21 7.22
CA PHE A 10 -12.76 15.87 7.40
C PHE A 10 -12.26 16.53 6.11
N ASP A 11 -12.33 15.81 4.99
CA ASP A 11 -11.92 16.35 3.69
C ASP A 11 -12.77 17.56 3.30
N LYS A 12 -14.09 17.46 3.42
CA LYS A 12 -15.02 18.52 3.01
C LYS A 12 -14.90 19.78 3.87
N TYR A 13 -14.74 19.63 5.18
CA TYR A 13 -14.79 20.76 6.12
C TYR A 13 -13.41 21.29 6.52
N THR A 14 -12.34 20.55 6.28
CA THR A 14 -10.97 20.96 6.64
C THR A 14 -10.08 21.08 5.42
N VAL A 15 -9.99 20.04 4.59
CA VAL A 15 -9.01 19.99 3.48
C VAL A 15 -9.45 20.87 2.30
N VAL A 16 -10.71 20.80 1.88
CA VAL A 16 -11.23 21.57 0.74
C VAL A 16 -11.11 23.09 0.95
N PRO A 17 -11.52 23.68 2.09
CA PRO A 17 -11.35 25.11 2.31
C PRO A 17 -9.89 25.58 2.26
N ILE A 18 -8.96 24.79 2.81
CA ILE A 18 -7.52 25.09 2.78
C ILE A 18 -7.02 25.07 1.34
N ASN A 19 -7.38 24.04 0.56
CA ASN A 19 -6.98 23.93 -0.83
C ASN A 19 -7.61 25.04 -1.69
N ASP A 20 -8.88 25.38 -1.48
CA ASP A 20 -9.56 26.46 -2.20
C ASP A 20 -8.90 27.81 -1.92
N ALA A 21 -8.53 28.09 -0.66
CA ALA A 21 -7.80 29.31 -0.31
C ALA A 21 -6.42 29.37 -0.99
N MET A 22 -5.70 28.24 -1.04
CA MET A 22 -4.41 28.14 -1.73
C MET A 22 -4.56 28.35 -3.24
N VAL A 23 -5.51 27.66 -3.88
CA VAL A 23 -5.79 27.81 -5.31
C VAL A 23 -6.15 29.25 -5.65
N LYS A 24 -7.05 29.88 -4.88
CA LYS A 24 -7.42 31.27 -5.11
C LYS A 24 -6.26 32.24 -4.93
N LYS A 25 -5.41 32.00 -3.93
CA LYS A 25 -4.22 32.84 -3.65
C LYS A 25 -3.22 32.83 -4.80
N TYR A 26 -2.98 31.68 -5.43
CA TYR A 26 -1.91 31.53 -6.43
C TYR A 26 -2.39 31.53 -7.88
N LEU A 27 -3.64 31.14 -8.13
CA LEU A 27 -4.18 30.96 -9.48
C LEU A 27 -5.35 31.91 -9.79
N GLY A 28 -5.86 32.65 -8.81
CA GLY A 28 -6.90 33.68 -8.97
C GLY A 28 -8.27 33.32 -8.39
N SER A 29 -9.08 34.33 -8.09
CA SER A 29 -10.39 34.19 -7.42
C SER A 29 -11.45 33.49 -8.27
N ASP A 30 -11.30 33.53 -9.60
CA ASP A 30 -12.31 33.09 -10.56
C ASP A 30 -12.30 31.57 -10.77
N ILE A 31 -11.35 30.86 -10.15
CA ILE A 31 -11.22 29.41 -10.27
C ILE A 31 -12.29 28.72 -9.41
N PRO A 32 -12.99 27.71 -9.97
CA PRO A 32 -13.93 26.90 -9.21
C PRO A 32 -13.29 26.24 -7.99
N SER A 33 -14.10 25.92 -6.98
CA SER A 33 -13.66 25.10 -5.85
C SER A 33 -13.01 23.80 -6.33
N VAL A 34 -11.99 23.32 -5.61
CA VAL A 34 -11.34 22.02 -5.84
C VAL A 34 -12.36 20.88 -5.89
N SER A 35 -13.42 20.95 -5.06
CA SER A 35 -14.52 19.99 -5.10
C SER A 35 -15.28 19.99 -6.43
N THR A 36 -15.38 21.15 -7.08
CA THR A 36 -15.98 21.29 -8.42
C THR A 36 -15.02 20.81 -9.50
N LEU A 37 -13.73 21.14 -9.39
CA LEU A 37 -12.70 20.66 -10.32
C LEU A 37 -12.59 19.13 -10.34
N GLN A 38 -12.74 18.48 -9.18
CA GLN A 38 -12.82 17.01 -9.11
C GLN A 38 -13.96 16.43 -9.94
N LYS A 39 -15.07 17.16 -10.11
CA LYS A 39 -16.17 16.74 -10.97
C LYS A 39 -15.86 16.83 -12.46
N TYR A 40 -14.82 17.56 -12.85
CA TYR A 40 -14.38 17.65 -14.24
C TYR A 40 -13.31 16.62 -14.61
N LEU A 41 -12.87 15.79 -13.67
CA LEU A 41 -11.93 14.71 -13.94
C LEU A 41 -12.55 13.69 -14.90
N SER A 42 -11.91 13.53 -16.05
CA SER A 42 -12.25 12.53 -17.08
C SER A 42 -11.62 11.18 -16.78
N MET A 43 -10.38 11.18 -16.27
CA MET A 43 -9.60 9.98 -16.01
C MET A 43 -8.59 10.22 -14.89
N ILE A 44 -8.29 9.16 -14.12
CA ILE A 44 -7.32 9.19 -13.04
C ILE A 44 -6.27 8.12 -13.29
N PHE A 45 -5.01 8.53 -13.38
CA PHE A 45 -3.87 7.62 -13.39
C PHE A 45 -3.37 7.42 -11.97
N VAL A 46 -3.39 6.17 -11.50
CA VAL A 46 -2.98 5.83 -10.13
C VAL A 46 -1.71 5.02 -10.20
N ASN A 47 -0.64 5.54 -9.57
CA ASN A 47 0.57 4.75 -9.40
C ASN A 47 0.32 3.65 -8.36
N SER A 48 0.04 2.43 -8.82
CA SER A 48 -0.33 1.30 -7.97
C SER A 48 0.20 0.00 -8.56
N ASN A 49 0.84 -0.78 -7.70
CA ASN A 49 1.31 -2.12 -8.00
C ASN A 49 0.38 -3.14 -7.32
N PRO A 50 -0.21 -4.10 -8.06
CA PRO A 50 -1.10 -5.11 -7.50
C PRO A 50 -0.41 -6.03 -6.46
N PHE A 51 0.93 -6.10 -6.45
CA PHE A 51 1.70 -6.84 -5.45
C PHE A 51 1.96 -6.05 -4.16
N LEU A 52 1.58 -4.76 -4.11
CA LEU A 52 1.70 -3.91 -2.91
C LEU A 52 0.35 -3.49 -2.35
N THR A 53 -0.65 -3.37 -3.21
CA THR A 53 -1.99 -2.92 -2.82
C THR A 53 -3.02 -4.03 -2.96
N ASN A 54 -3.98 -4.07 -2.04
CA ASN A 54 -5.14 -4.96 -2.19
C ASN A 54 -5.94 -4.63 -3.46
N VAL A 55 -6.50 -5.67 -4.07
CA VAL A 55 -7.46 -5.52 -5.17
C VAL A 55 -8.68 -4.76 -4.67
N LYS A 56 -9.09 -3.75 -5.44
CA LYS A 56 -10.28 -2.96 -5.16
C LYS A 56 -11.05 -2.70 -6.46
N PRO A 57 -12.38 -2.73 -6.43
CA PRO A 57 -13.18 -2.31 -7.58
C PRO A 57 -12.94 -0.81 -7.80
N VAL A 58 -12.52 -0.47 -9.01
CA VAL A 58 -12.36 0.91 -9.49
C VAL A 58 -13.15 1.06 -10.80
N PRO A 59 -13.72 2.25 -11.08
CA PRO A 59 -14.40 2.47 -12.34
C PRO A 59 -13.41 2.44 -13.52
N PRO A 60 -13.88 2.20 -14.76
CA PRO A 60 -13.02 2.20 -15.95
C PRO A 60 -12.24 3.50 -16.18
N SER A 61 -12.69 4.62 -15.61
CA SER A 61 -11.96 5.90 -15.62
C SER A 61 -10.71 5.94 -14.71
N VAL A 62 -10.41 4.86 -13.98
CA VAL A 62 -9.22 4.76 -13.13
C VAL A 62 -8.26 3.75 -13.75
N ILE A 63 -7.12 4.25 -14.23
CA ILE A 63 -6.08 3.45 -14.87
C ILE A 63 -4.92 3.26 -13.89
N THR A 64 -4.65 2.01 -13.53
CA THR A 64 -3.50 1.67 -12.69
C THR A 64 -2.24 1.58 -13.52
N LEU A 65 -1.23 2.34 -13.10
CA LEU A 65 0.11 2.38 -13.66
C LEU A 65 1.06 1.91 -12.57
N GLY A 66 1.99 1.01 -12.87
CA GLY A 66 3.07 0.63 -11.95
C GLY A 66 4.39 0.58 -12.69
N PHE A 67 5.53 0.61 -11.99
CA PHE A 67 6.84 0.43 -12.60
C PHE A 67 7.22 1.52 -13.62
N MET A 68 6.59 2.70 -13.60
CA MET A 68 6.83 3.75 -14.59
C MET A 68 8.26 4.30 -14.58
N HIS A 69 8.93 4.24 -13.42
CA HIS A 69 10.30 4.72 -13.24
C HIS A 69 11.37 3.67 -13.54
N ILE A 70 10.97 2.43 -13.84
CA ILE A 70 11.91 1.35 -14.13
C ILE A 70 12.55 1.59 -15.50
N LYS A 71 13.89 1.65 -15.52
CA LYS A 71 14.68 1.83 -16.74
C LYS A 71 15.50 0.57 -17.04
N PRO A 72 15.94 0.35 -18.29
CA PRO A 72 16.96 -0.66 -18.57
C PRO A 72 18.23 -0.42 -17.73
N PRO A 73 18.89 -1.48 -17.23
CA PRO A 73 20.13 -1.33 -16.47
C PRO A 73 21.21 -0.62 -17.28
N LYS A 74 22.00 0.22 -16.63
CA LYS A 74 23.21 0.84 -17.14
C LYS A 74 24.45 0.20 -16.52
N PRO A 75 25.62 0.28 -17.19
CA PRO A 75 26.88 -0.13 -16.58
C PRO A 75 27.14 0.60 -15.26
N LEU A 76 27.60 -0.13 -14.25
CA LEU A 76 28.01 0.45 -12.97
C LEU A 76 29.35 1.19 -13.12
N PRO A 77 29.64 2.19 -12.27
CA PRO A 77 30.99 2.76 -12.18
C PRO A 77 32.02 1.66 -11.95
N GLN A 78 33.17 1.74 -12.63
CA GLN A 78 34.16 0.66 -12.69
C GLN A 78 34.55 0.10 -11.31
N GLU A 79 34.89 0.98 -10.36
CA GLU A 79 35.23 0.60 -8.98
C GLU A 79 34.12 -0.25 -8.32
N LEU A 80 32.86 0.16 -8.47
CA LEU A 80 31.73 -0.58 -7.90
C LEU A 80 31.50 -1.89 -8.65
N GLN A 81 31.64 -1.89 -9.97
CA GLN A 81 31.50 -3.10 -10.78
C GLN A 81 32.54 -4.16 -10.41
N GLU A 82 33.80 -3.77 -10.23
CA GLU A 82 34.89 -4.67 -9.84
C GLU A 82 34.66 -5.27 -8.46
N VAL A 83 34.25 -4.45 -7.48
CA VAL A 83 33.87 -4.92 -6.15
C VAL A 83 32.76 -5.97 -6.24
N LEU A 84 31.66 -5.67 -6.93
CA LEU A 84 30.48 -6.56 -6.97
C LEU A 84 30.73 -7.83 -7.79
N ASN A 85 31.60 -7.77 -8.81
CA ASN A 85 32.07 -8.95 -9.54
C ASN A 85 32.90 -9.86 -8.62
N ASN A 86 33.75 -9.28 -7.77
CA ASN A 86 34.60 -10.02 -6.83
C ASN A 86 33.85 -10.53 -5.59
N SER A 87 32.61 -10.08 -5.34
CA SER A 87 31.73 -10.60 -4.29
C SER A 87 31.21 -12.01 -4.63
N THR A 88 32.07 -13.03 -4.56
CA THR A 88 31.74 -14.42 -4.94
C THR A 88 30.66 -15.06 -4.05
N GLN A 89 30.61 -14.70 -2.77
CA GLN A 89 29.52 -15.10 -1.86
C GLN A 89 28.23 -14.29 -2.08
N GLY A 90 28.26 -13.30 -2.98
CA GLY A 90 27.20 -12.35 -3.26
C GLY A 90 27.28 -11.11 -2.37
N PHE A 91 26.35 -10.18 -2.62
CA PHE A 91 26.28 -8.94 -1.85
C PHE A 91 24.85 -8.60 -1.41
N VAL A 92 24.76 -7.83 -0.32
CA VAL A 92 23.53 -7.27 0.23
C VAL A 92 23.53 -5.77 -0.01
N TYR A 93 22.41 -5.23 -0.47
CA TYR A 93 22.20 -3.79 -0.52
C TYR A 93 21.31 -3.36 0.65
N PHE A 94 21.72 -2.34 1.40
CA PHE A 94 20.97 -1.76 2.51
C PHE A 94 20.67 -0.28 2.22
N SER A 95 19.38 0.06 2.14
CA SER A 95 18.94 1.45 2.01
C SER A 95 17.56 1.66 2.60
N LEU A 96 17.44 2.59 3.55
CA LEU A 96 16.16 3.01 4.13
C LEU A 96 15.53 4.23 3.43
N GLY A 97 16.03 4.58 2.24
CA GLY A 97 15.50 5.67 1.42
C GLY A 97 16.09 7.04 1.78
N SER A 98 15.40 8.11 1.39
CA SER A 98 15.78 9.50 1.64
C SER A 98 14.96 10.19 2.74
N ASN A 99 13.76 9.67 3.03
CA ASN A 99 12.77 10.35 3.88
C ASN A 99 12.81 9.89 5.35
N ALA A 100 13.47 8.78 5.62
CA ALA A 100 13.80 8.28 6.95
C ALA A 100 15.25 7.80 6.86
N GLY A 101 16.16 8.58 7.42
CA GLY A 101 17.58 8.27 7.39
C GLY A 101 17.90 7.18 8.40
N PHE A 102 18.88 6.34 8.09
CA PHE A 102 19.48 5.46 9.09
C PHE A 102 20.02 6.24 10.31
N GLY A 103 20.37 7.52 10.12
CA GLY A 103 20.77 8.43 11.19
C GLY A 103 19.67 8.77 12.20
N ASP A 104 18.39 8.56 11.86
CA ASP A 104 17.26 8.86 12.75
C ASP A 104 17.08 7.80 13.85
N PHE A 105 17.71 6.63 13.70
CA PHE A 105 17.72 5.60 14.73
C PHE A 105 18.63 5.98 15.90
N PRO A 106 18.31 5.57 17.15
CA PRO A 106 19.23 5.69 18.28
C PRO A 106 20.58 5.05 17.98
N GLU A 107 21.65 5.59 18.58
CA GLU A 107 23.01 5.08 18.36
C GLU A 107 23.15 3.59 18.68
N SER A 108 22.51 3.13 19.77
CA SER A 108 22.46 1.71 20.13
C SER A 108 21.90 0.84 18.99
N THR A 109 20.76 1.23 18.41
CA THR A 109 20.17 0.51 17.27
C THR A 109 21.06 0.57 16.02
N ARG A 110 21.73 1.70 15.78
CA ARG A 110 22.67 1.80 14.66
C ARG A 110 23.86 0.84 14.83
N ASN A 111 24.40 0.74 16.05
CA ASN A 111 25.50 -0.17 16.36
C ASN A 111 25.10 -1.63 16.19
N GLU A 112 23.91 -2.02 16.66
CA GLU A 112 23.35 -3.37 16.45
C GLU A 112 23.24 -3.73 14.96
N VAL A 113 22.77 -2.80 14.13
CA VAL A 113 22.68 -3.01 12.68
C VAL A 113 24.05 -3.08 12.02
N ILE A 114 24.97 -2.18 12.36
CA ILE A 114 26.34 -2.21 11.80
C ILE A 114 27.02 -3.52 12.17
N GLN A 115 26.89 -3.95 13.44
CA GLN A 115 27.43 -5.23 13.88
C GLN A 115 26.84 -6.37 13.05
N ALA A 116 25.51 -6.43 12.90
CA ALA A 116 24.83 -7.46 12.11
C ALA A 116 25.38 -7.53 10.69
N LEU A 117 25.50 -6.39 10.03
CA LEU A 117 25.98 -6.30 8.66
C LEU A 117 27.48 -6.63 8.53
N SER A 118 28.29 -6.28 9.53
CA SER A 118 29.74 -6.51 9.54
C SER A 118 30.13 -7.98 9.69
N GLU A 119 29.27 -8.78 10.33
CA GLU A 119 29.50 -10.22 10.56
C GLU A 119 28.92 -11.10 9.44
N LEU A 120 28.30 -10.51 8.42
CA LEU A 120 27.81 -11.26 7.26
C LEU A 120 28.98 -11.73 6.38
N PRO A 121 28.86 -12.90 5.74
CA PRO A 121 29.82 -13.37 4.74
C PRO A 121 29.69 -12.63 3.39
N TYR A 122 28.82 -11.63 3.31
CA TYR A 122 28.52 -10.90 2.08
C TYR A 122 29.26 -9.57 2.03
N THR A 123 29.56 -9.09 0.83
CA THR A 123 29.81 -7.65 0.64
C THR A 123 28.51 -6.90 0.95
N VAL A 124 28.58 -5.81 1.70
CA VAL A 124 27.41 -5.02 2.09
C VAL A 124 27.54 -3.60 1.59
N LEU A 125 26.64 -3.19 0.72
CA LEU A 125 26.51 -1.82 0.27
C LEU A 125 25.51 -1.08 1.17
N ILE A 126 25.92 0.00 1.84
CA ILE A 126 25.03 0.78 2.71
C ILE A 126 24.90 2.20 2.17
N LYS A 127 23.67 2.59 1.79
CA LYS A 127 23.38 4.00 1.53
C LYS A 127 23.36 4.75 2.86
N TRP A 128 24.36 5.61 3.08
CA TRP A 128 24.61 6.26 4.36
C TRP A 128 24.78 7.78 4.17
N ASN A 129 24.06 8.57 4.97
CA ASN A 129 24.01 10.03 4.82
C ASN A 129 24.78 10.81 5.89
N LEU A 130 25.34 10.16 6.92
CA LEU A 130 26.14 10.86 7.93
C LEU A 130 27.60 10.98 7.50
N ASP A 131 28.26 12.06 7.90
CA ASP A 131 29.67 12.30 7.60
C ASP A 131 30.61 11.52 8.52
N THR A 132 30.10 11.03 9.65
CA THR A 132 30.83 10.13 10.55
C THR A 132 30.60 8.68 10.16
N PHE A 133 31.70 7.97 9.91
CA PHE A 133 31.68 6.52 9.75
C PHE A 133 32.19 5.89 11.06
N PRO A 134 31.37 5.10 11.77
CA PRO A 134 31.87 4.27 12.86
C PRO A 134 32.89 3.26 12.32
N ASN A 135 33.50 2.46 13.18
CA ASN A 135 34.39 1.38 12.73
C ASN A 135 33.57 0.35 11.93
N LEU A 136 33.52 0.52 10.61
CA LEU A 136 32.77 -0.33 9.69
C LEU A 136 33.58 -1.60 9.41
N GLY A 137 32.91 -2.75 9.42
CA GLY A 137 33.52 -4.01 9.02
C GLY A 137 34.12 -3.94 7.60
N LYS A 138 35.18 -4.69 7.34
CA LYS A 138 35.91 -4.69 6.05
C LYS A 138 35.04 -5.04 4.84
N ASN A 139 33.91 -5.71 5.07
CA ASN A 139 32.94 -6.11 4.05
C ASN A 139 31.92 -5.01 3.70
N ILE A 140 31.92 -3.89 4.43
CA ILE A 140 30.94 -2.81 4.27
C ILE A 140 31.50 -1.69 3.38
N ILE A 141 30.70 -1.25 2.41
CA ILE A 141 30.99 -0.11 1.55
C ILE A 141 29.84 0.88 1.67
N THR A 142 30.17 2.11 2.06
CA THR A 142 29.21 3.20 2.23
C THR A 142 29.34 4.22 1.12
N LYS A 143 28.20 4.71 0.61
CA LYS A 143 28.13 5.91 -0.24
C LYS A 143 26.87 6.70 0.11
N LYS A 144 26.90 8.02 -0.07
CA LYS A 144 25.70 8.88 0.04
C LYS A 144 24.67 8.54 -1.03
N TRP A 145 25.14 8.09 -2.19
CA TRP A 145 24.29 7.71 -3.31
C TRP A 145 24.85 6.50 -4.05
N PHE A 146 23.95 5.64 -4.49
CA PHE A 146 24.23 4.46 -5.29
C PHE A 146 23.30 4.44 -6.52
N PRO A 147 23.75 3.95 -7.68
CA PRO A 147 22.87 3.66 -8.82
C PRO A 147 21.97 2.44 -8.52
N GLN A 148 20.95 2.63 -7.67
CA GLN A 148 20.14 1.56 -7.08
C GLN A 148 19.55 0.58 -8.12
N GLN A 149 18.92 1.08 -9.18
CA GLN A 149 18.32 0.21 -10.21
C GLN A 149 19.34 -0.69 -10.92
N ASP A 150 20.57 -0.21 -11.08
CA ASP A 150 21.66 -0.90 -11.76
C ASP A 150 22.31 -1.93 -10.83
N ILE A 151 22.48 -1.59 -9.54
CA ILE A 151 22.96 -2.52 -8.51
C ILE A 151 21.96 -3.67 -8.31
N LEU A 152 20.67 -3.36 -8.25
CA LEU A 152 19.63 -4.38 -8.13
C LEU A 152 19.61 -5.32 -9.35
N ALA A 153 20.13 -4.89 -10.50
CA ALA A 153 20.25 -5.73 -11.70
C ALA A 153 21.50 -6.63 -11.70
N HIS A 154 22.43 -6.45 -10.75
CA HIS A 154 23.68 -7.19 -10.73
C HIS A 154 23.46 -8.66 -10.34
N PRO A 155 24.05 -9.65 -11.05
CA PRO A 155 23.77 -11.08 -10.82
C PRO A 155 24.13 -11.57 -9.41
N ASN A 156 25.18 -10.99 -8.82
CA ASN A 156 25.66 -11.36 -7.48
C ASN A 156 24.83 -10.80 -6.32
N ILE A 157 23.80 -9.98 -6.58
CA ILE A 157 22.95 -9.50 -5.47
C ILE A 157 22.26 -10.68 -4.81
N LYS A 158 22.16 -10.69 -3.48
CA LYS A 158 21.41 -11.70 -2.71
C LYS A 158 20.02 -11.20 -2.36
N LEU A 159 19.96 -10.04 -1.70
CA LEU A 159 18.73 -9.39 -1.27
C LEU A 159 18.92 -7.88 -1.13
N PHE A 160 17.80 -7.19 -1.00
CA PHE A 160 17.75 -5.77 -0.69
C PHE A 160 17.06 -5.55 0.66
N VAL A 161 17.78 -4.96 1.62
CA VAL A 161 17.24 -4.48 2.88
C VAL A 161 16.70 -3.07 2.65
N THR A 162 15.39 -2.89 2.78
CA THR A 162 14.70 -1.64 2.44
C THR A 162 13.64 -1.25 3.45
N GLN A 163 13.35 0.04 3.53
CA GLN A 163 12.19 0.54 4.26
C GLN A 163 10.84 0.15 3.63
N GLY A 164 10.81 -0.30 2.37
CA GLY A 164 9.56 -0.72 1.71
C GLY A 164 8.78 0.41 1.07
N GLY A 165 9.48 1.49 0.66
CA GLY A 165 8.87 2.51 -0.19
C GLY A 165 8.44 1.91 -1.54
N GLN A 166 7.37 2.45 -2.13
CA GLN A 166 6.77 1.91 -3.35
C GLN A 166 7.79 1.78 -4.50
N GLN A 167 8.55 2.83 -4.81
CA GLN A 167 9.51 2.82 -5.91
C GLN A 167 10.65 1.80 -5.72
N SER A 168 11.27 1.77 -4.54
CA SER A 168 12.32 0.80 -4.19
C SER A 168 11.83 -0.64 -4.29
N THR A 169 10.57 -0.87 -3.90
CA THR A 169 9.95 -2.19 -3.97
C THR A 169 9.67 -2.61 -5.40
N GLU A 170 9.15 -1.70 -6.23
CA GLU A 170 8.96 -1.92 -7.66
C GLU A 170 10.27 -2.22 -8.38
N GLU A 171 11.37 -1.54 -8.00
CA GLU A 171 12.70 -1.83 -8.52
C GLU A 171 13.17 -3.24 -8.14
N ALA A 172 13.00 -3.66 -6.89
CA ALA A 172 13.33 -5.00 -6.44
C ALA A 172 12.53 -6.09 -7.18
N ILE A 173 11.21 -5.88 -7.32
CA ILE A 173 10.33 -6.77 -8.11
C ILE A 173 10.83 -6.82 -9.56
N SER A 174 11.14 -5.67 -10.17
CA SER A 174 11.60 -5.60 -11.56
C SER A 174 12.92 -6.34 -11.83
N ARG A 175 13.70 -6.60 -10.78
CA ARG A 175 14.99 -7.31 -10.86
C ARG A 175 14.96 -8.70 -10.23
N GLY A 176 13.82 -9.16 -9.73
CA GLY A 176 13.71 -10.48 -9.10
C GLY A 176 14.45 -10.58 -7.75
N VAL A 177 14.66 -9.46 -7.05
CA VAL A 177 15.46 -9.39 -5.81
C VAL A 177 14.57 -9.48 -4.58
N PRO A 178 14.73 -10.50 -3.71
CA PRO A 178 13.95 -10.62 -2.49
C PRO A 178 14.38 -9.61 -1.42
N LEU A 179 13.53 -9.43 -0.40
CA LEU A 179 13.63 -8.28 0.51
C LEU A 179 13.74 -8.65 1.99
N VAL A 180 14.44 -7.81 2.74
CA VAL A 180 14.20 -7.65 4.18
C VAL A 180 13.63 -6.25 4.38
N GLY A 181 12.44 -6.16 4.96
CA GLY A 181 11.69 -4.91 5.13
C GLY A 181 11.83 -4.34 6.54
N ILE A 182 12.28 -3.09 6.66
CA ILE A 182 12.38 -2.33 7.92
C ILE A 182 11.53 -1.06 7.81
N PRO A 183 10.21 -1.14 7.97
CA PRO A 183 9.32 0.00 7.72
C PRO A 183 9.45 1.05 8.82
N VAL A 184 9.72 2.29 8.42
CA VAL A 184 9.95 3.42 9.33
C VAL A 184 8.78 4.40 9.34
N LEU A 185 8.19 4.72 8.18
CA LEU A 185 7.18 5.78 8.04
C LEU A 185 6.05 5.42 7.08
N ALA A 186 4.89 6.07 7.27
CA ALA A 186 3.79 6.14 6.30
C ALA A 186 3.28 4.77 5.78
N ASP A 187 3.34 4.57 4.47
CA ASP A 187 2.80 3.43 3.70
C ASP A 187 3.71 2.19 3.72
N GLN A 188 4.91 2.30 4.31
CA GLN A 188 5.95 1.28 4.28
C GLN A 188 5.54 -0.03 4.96
N LEU A 189 4.91 0.03 6.14
CA LEU A 189 4.51 -1.19 6.87
C LEU A 189 3.45 -2.00 6.10
N PRO A 190 2.36 -1.39 5.60
CA PRO A 190 1.44 -2.08 4.69
C PRO A 190 2.12 -2.72 3.47
N ASN A 191 3.04 -2.00 2.81
CA ASN A 191 3.76 -2.51 1.64
C ASN A 191 4.59 -3.77 1.98
N ILE A 192 5.41 -3.71 3.03
CA ILE A 192 6.22 -4.86 3.47
C ILE A 192 5.32 -6.04 3.90
N LYS A 193 4.21 -5.79 4.60
CA LYS A 193 3.27 -6.86 4.96
C LYS A 193 2.70 -7.58 3.73
N MET A 194 2.44 -6.85 2.64
CA MET A 194 1.99 -7.46 1.40
C MET A 194 3.08 -8.35 0.80
N LEU A 195 4.33 -7.90 0.79
CA LEU A 195 5.46 -8.67 0.29
C LEU A 195 5.74 -9.92 1.13
N VAL A 196 5.59 -9.84 2.45
CA VAL A 196 5.64 -11.01 3.35
C VAL A 196 4.54 -12.00 3.01
N LYS A 197 3.30 -11.52 2.82
CA LYS A 197 2.16 -12.35 2.40
C LYS A 197 2.40 -13.03 1.06
N HIS A 198 3.09 -12.35 0.14
CA HIS A 198 3.51 -12.90 -1.14
C HIS A 198 4.68 -13.89 -1.04
N GLY A 199 5.35 -14.00 0.11
CA GLY A 199 6.48 -14.91 0.33
C GLY A 199 7.80 -14.41 -0.25
N VAL A 200 7.94 -13.09 -0.45
CA VAL A 200 9.15 -12.48 -1.07
C VAL A 200 9.92 -11.54 -0.12
N ALA A 201 9.45 -11.41 1.12
CA ALA A 201 10.11 -10.60 2.13
C ALA A 201 10.05 -11.19 3.53
N VAL A 202 10.95 -10.73 4.40
CA VAL A 202 10.85 -10.84 5.87
C VAL A 202 10.71 -9.44 6.46
N LEU A 203 9.77 -9.26 7.38
CA LEU A 203 9.56 -8.00 8.12
C LEU A 203 10.40 -8.01 9.40
N VAL A 204 11.22 -6.98 9.60
CA VAL A 204 11.87 -6.67 10.88
C VAL A 204 11.38 -5.30 11.32
N ARG A 205 10.73 -5.23 12.49
CA ARG A 205 10.20 -3.94 12.96
C ARG A 205 11.33 -3.07 13.54
N PRO A 206 11.26 -1.73 13.39
CA PRO A 206 12.25 -0.82 13.96
C PRO A 206 12.53 -1.02 15.46
N ASN A 207 11.50 -1.32 16.25
CA ASN A 207 11.59 -1.55 17.69
C ASN A 207 12.12 -2.95 18.07
N GLU A 208 12.27 -3.85 17.10
CA GLU A 208 12.79 -5.21 17.25
C GLU A 208 14.16 -5.36 16.58
N LEU A 209 14.73 -4.24 16.10
CA LEU A 209 15.94 -4.23 15.31
C LEU A 209 17.17 -4.41 16.22
N THR A 210 17.72 -5.62 16.19
CA THR A 210 18.90 -6.06 16.95
C THR A 210 19.86 -6.78 16.00
N PHE A 211 21.08 -7.03 16.48
CA PHE A 211 22.08 -7.84 15.80
C PHE A 211 21.47 -9.18 15.33
N THR A 212 20.82 -9.88 16.26
CA THR A 212 20.27 -11.22 16.04
C THR A 212 19.09 -11.18 15.07
N SER A 213 18.14 -10.25 15.26
CA SER A 213 16.93 -10.22 14.43
C SER A 213 17.23 -9.88 12.98
N LEU A 214 18.12 -8.90 12.74
CA LEU A 214 18.53 -8.52 11.40
C LEU A 214 19.39 -9.59 10.72
N SER A 215 20.38 -10.14 11.44
CA SER A 215 21.25 -11.21 10.92
C SER A 215 20.44 -12.43 10.48
N ASN A 216 19.48 -12.86 11.32
CA ASN A 216 18.62 -14.00 11.00
C ASN A 216 17.72 -13.72 9.80
N ALA A 217 17.11 -12.53 9.72
CA ALA A 217 16.27 -12.17 8.58
C ALA A 217 17.06 -12.13 7.26
N ILE A 218 18.28 -11.57 7.28
CA ILE A 218 19.15 -11.51 6.10
C ILE A 218 19.57 -12.91 5.68
N LYS A 219 20.02 -13.77 6.61
CA LYS A 219 20.41 -15.15 6.29
C LYS A 219 19.24 -15.95 5.74
N GLU A 220 18.07 -15.88 6.38
CA GLU A 220 16.85 -16.56 5.90
C GLU A 220 16.52 -16.16 4.45
N VAL A 221 16.55 -14.86 4.12
CA VAL A 221 16.21 -14.41 2.76
C VAL A 221 17.33 -14.69 1.75
N ALA A 222 18.60 -14.58 2.15
CA ALA A 222 19.75 -14.77 1.26
C ALA A 222 20.00 -16.25 0.91
N GLU A 223 19.74 -17.15 1.86
CA GLU A 223 20.08 -18.57 1.76
C GLU A 223 18.88 -19.44 1.38
N ASN A 224 17.65 -18.99 1.67
CA ASN A 224 16.45 -19.75 1.32
C ASN A 224 15.99 -19.42 -0.12
N PRO A 225 16.11 -20.37 -1.07
CA PRO A 225 15.77 -20.11 -2.47
C PRO A 225 14.28 -19.81 -2.71
N LYS A 226 13.39 -20.09 -1.73
CA LYS A 226 11.95 -19.83 -1.86
C LYS A 226 11.67 -18.36 -2.19
N TYR A 227 12.39 -17.42 -1.55
CA TYR A 227 12.15 -15.99 -1.72
C TYR A 227 12.52 -15.53 -3.14
N ARG A 228 13.69 -15.94 -3.64
CA ARG A 228 14.12 -15.59 -4.99
C ARG A 228 13.24 -16.22 -6.06
N LYS A 229 12.91 -17.51 -5.94
CA LYS A 229 11.99 -18.19 -6.86
C LYS A 229 10.63 -17.49 -6.90
N LYS A 230 10.09 -17.16 -5.74
CA LYS A 230 8.80 -16.47 -5.63
C LYS A 230 8.86 -15.04 -6.19
N MET A 231 9.96 -14.33 -5.98
CA MET A 231 10.16 -12.99 -6.55
C MET A 231 10.26 -13.03 -8.08
N GLN A 232 10.91 -14.03 -8.66
CA GLN A 232 10.97 -14.23 -10.11
C GLN A 232 9.59 -14.58 -10.72
N GLU A 233 8.77 -15.37 -10.02
CA GLU A 233 7.37 -15.60 -10.42
C GLU A 233 6.59 -14.29 -10.46
N ILE A 234 6.70 -13.48 -9.41
CA ILE A 234 6.02 -12.18 -9.31
C ILE A 234 6.53 -11.22 -10.38
N GLN A 235 7.84 -11.16 -10.60
CA GLN A 235 8.45 -10.37 -11.68
C GLN A 235 7.83 -10.75 -13.02
N ARG A 236 7.80 -12.05 -13.37
CA ARG A 236 7.21 -12.51 -14.63
C ARG A 236 5.76 -12.05 -14.76
N VAL A 237 4.93 -12.26 -13.74
CA VAL A 237 3.51 -11.85 -13.77
C VAL A 237 3.34 -10.32 -13.82
N ALA A 238 4.23 -9.56 -13.17
CA ALA A 238 4.15 -8.10 -13.16
C ALA A 238 4.33 -7.50 -14.56
N PHE A 239 5.23 -8.07 -15.36
CA PHE A 239 5.56 -7.63 -16.70
C PHE A 239 4.82 -8.39 -17.82
N ASP A 240 4.05 -9.42 -17.48
CA ASP A 240 3.14 -10.12 -18.41
C ASP A 240 1.87 -9.29 -18.64
N GLN A 241 2.04 -8.18 -19.36
CA GLN A 241 0.97 -7.25 -19.72
C GLN A 241 1.09 -6.84 -21.18
N PRO A 242 -0.02 -6.54 -21.87
CA PRO A 242 -0.01 -6.19 -23.29
C PRO A 242 0.67 -4.85 -23.59
N MET A 243 0.82 -3.98 -22.58
CA MET A 243 1.42 -2.66 -22.71
C MET A 243 2.18 -2.31 -21.44
N THR A 244 3.31 -1.63 -21.59
CA THR A 244 3.99 -0.99 -20.46
C THR A 244 3.11 0.11 -19.86
N SER A 245 3.36 0.47 -18.60
CA SER A 245 2.60 1.54 -17.96
C SER A 245 2.74 2.89 -18.66
N VAL A 246 3.89 3.16 -19.30
CA VAL A 246 4.09 4.40 -20.06
C VAL A 246 3.22 4.38 -21.33
N GLU A 247 3.24 3.30 -22.11
CA GLU A 247 2.37 3.16 -23.28
C GLU A 247 0.89 3.22 -22.91
N LYS A 248 0.51 2.57 -21.79
CA LYS A 248 -0.85 2.60 -21.26
C LYS A 248 -1.27 4.03 -20.92
N ALA A 249 -0.41 4.81 -20.28
CA ALA A 249 -0.67 6.22 -19.96
C ALA A 249 -0.87 7.07 -21.23
N VAL A 250 -0.02 6.89 -22.24
CA VAL A 250 -0.12 7.58 -23.54
C VAL A 250 -1.44 7.23 -24.21
N PHE A 251 -1.72 5.93 -24.38
CA PHE A 251 -2.93 5.45 -25.03
C PHE A 251 -4.20 6.01 -24.38
N TRP A 252 -4.30 5.93 -23.05
CA TRP A 252 -5.50 6.38 -22.34
C TRP A 252 -5.63 7.91 -22.34
N SER A 253 -4.53 8.64 -22.33
CA SER A 253 -4.55 10.11 -22.50
C SER A 253 -5.09 10.48 -23.88
N GLU A 254 -4.57 9.87 -24.96
CA GLU A 254 -5.08 10.09 -26.31
C GLU A 254 -6.53 9.63 -26.48
N TYR A 255 -6.91 8.53 -25.82
CA TYR A 255 -8.28 8.03 -25.83
C TYR A 255 -9.25 9.07 -25.26
N VAL A 256 -8.92 9.67 -24.11
CA VAL A 256 -9.73 10.72 -23.50
C VAL A 256 -9.84 11.94 -24.43
N ILE A 257 -8.74 12.34 -25.07
CA ILE A 257 -8.71 13.47 -26.02
C ILE A 257 -9.61 13.18 -27.24
N ARG A 258 -9.41 12.03 -27.92
CA ARG A 258 -10.20 11.65 -29.10
C ARG A 258 -11.68 11.51 -28.80
N ASN A 259 -12.03 11.09 -27.57
CA ASN A 259 -13.41 10.87 -27.15
C ASN A 259 -13.96 12.01 -26.28
N LYS A 260 -13.38 13.22 -26.37
CA LYS A 260 -13.88 14.46 -25.75
C LYS A 260 -14.19 14.31 -24.25
N GLY A 261 -13.29 13.67 -23.51
CA GLY A 261 -13.43 13.44 -22.06
C GLY A 261 -13.92 12.04 -21.66
N ALA A 262 -14.34 11.19 -22.61
CA ALA A 262 -14.82 9.82 -22.36
C ALA A 262 -15.85 9.72 -21.20
N PRO A 263 -16.94 10.52 -21.20
CA PRO A 263 -17.87 10.63 -20.07
C PRO A 263 -18.54 9.30 -19.68
N TYR A 264 -18.65 8.36 -20.61
CA TYR A 264 -19.22 7.03 -20.39
C TYR A 264 -18.33 6.09 -19.55
N LEU A 265 -17.05 6.41 -19.34
CA LEU A 265 -16.16 5.66 -18.43
C LEU A 265 -16.24 6.16 -16.98
N ARG A 266 -16.84 7.34 -16.77
CA ARG A 266 -17.04 7.93 -15.46
C ARG A 266 -18.22 7.26 -14.78
N SER A 267 -18.03 6.85 -13.53
CA SER A 267 -19.13 6.30 -12.72
C SER A 267 -20.12 7.39 -12.33
N PHE A 268 -21.42 7.14 -12.56
CA PHE A 268 -22.50 7.98 -12.04
C PHE A 268 -22.43 8.16 -10.51
N LEU A 269 -21.94 7.13 -9.80
CA LEU A 269 -21.76 7.15 -8.35
C LEU A 269 -20.78 8.22 -7.85
N ALA A 270 -19.95 8.79 -8.73
CA ALA A 270 -19.03 9.86 -8.36
C ALA A 270 -19.76 11.16 -7.97
N ASP A 271 -20.96 11.39 -8.51
CA ASP A 271 -21.75 12.60 -8.28
C ASP A 271 -22.95 12.35 -7.35
N THR A 272 -23.20 11.10 -6.98
CA THR A 272 -24.31 10.68 -6.11
C THR A 272 -24.09 11.13 -4.66
N PRO A 273 -25.09 11.80 -4.04
CA PRO A 273 -25.03 12.11 -2.62
C PRO A 273 -24.87 10.85 -1.75
N LEU A 274 -24.19 11.00 -0.61
CA LEU A 274 -23.86 9.88 0.27
C LEU A 274 -25.09 9.08 0.74
N TYR A 275 -26.23 9.73 0.97
CA TYR A 275 -27.46 9.06 1.43
C TYR A 275 -28.06 8.14 0.34
N GLU A 276 -27.98 8.54 -0.92
CA GLU A 276 -28.44 7.77 -2.07
C GLU A 276 -27.45 6.63 -2.37
N TYR A 277 -26.15 6.92 -2.30
CA TYR A 277 -25.11 5.89 -2.39
C TYR A 277 -25.26 4.80 -1.31
N LEU A 278 -25.65 5.18 -0.08
CA LEU A 278 -25.90 4.26 1.02
C LEU A 278 -27.31 3.66 1.02
N MET A 279 -28.18 4.05 0.08
CA MET A 279 -29.58 3.64 -0.02
C MET A 279 -30.33 3.74 1.32
N LEU A 280 -30.17 4.89 2.01
CA LEU A 280 -30.71 5.06 3.36
C LEU A 280 -32.24 4.95 3.41
N ASP A 281 -32.92 5.32 2.32
CA ASP A 281 -34.35 5.16 2.11
C ASP A 281 -34.76 3.67 2.08
N VAL A 282 -34.04 2.84 1.33
CA VAL A 282 -34.27 1.39 1.28
C VAL A 282 -33.97 0.74 2.63
N LEU A 283 -32.89 1.15 3.29
CA LEU A 283 -32.57 0.66 4.64
C LEU A 283 -33.66 1.03 5.65
N ALA A 284 -34.19 2.26 5.59
CA ALA A 284 -35.28 2.71 6.43
C ALA A 284 -36.57 1.90 6.16
N LEU A 285 -36.87 1.61 4.89
CA LEU A 285 -38.00 0.77 4.51
C LEU A 285 -37.86 -0.66 5.05
N LEU A 286 -36.70 -1.29 4.87
CA LEU A 286 -36.43 -2.63 5.41
C LEU A 286 -36.51 -2.67 6.94
N LEU A 287 -35.97 -1.65 7.61
CA LEU A 287 -36.02 -1.55 9.08
C LEU A 287 -37.46 -1.37 9.58
N SER A 288 -38.24 -0.50 8.93
CA SER A 288 -39.66 -0.30 9.29
C SER A 288 -40.49 -1.56 9.10
N PHE A 289 -40.27 -2.30 8.00
CA PHE A 289 -40.92 -3.60 7.78
C PHE A 289 -40.55 -4.62 8.87
N LEU A 290 -39.27 -4.72 9.23
CA LEU A 290 -38.82 -5.60 10.31
C LEU A 290 -39.48 -5.23 11.65
N LEU A 291 -39.55 -3.95 11.99
CA LEU A 291 -40.19 -3.47 13.21
C LEU A 291 -41.70 -3.78 13.24
N ILE A 292 -42.40 -3.65 12.11
CA ILE A 292 -43.81 -4.01 11.98
C ILE A 292 -44.01 -5.52 12.22
N VAL A 293 -43.17 -6.37 11.62
CA VAL A 293 -43.24 -7.82 11.82
C VAL A 293 -42.99 -8.20 13.29
N VAL A 294 -41.95 -7.63 13.91
CA VAL A 294 -41.66 -7.84 15.34
C VAL A 294 -42.83 -7.37 16.22
N PHE A 295 -43.42 -6.22 15.90
CA PHE A 295 -44.58 -5.70 16.61
C PHE A 295 -45.80 -6.63 16.47
N ILE A 296 -46.09 -7.14 15.28
CA ILE A 296 -47.18 -8.10 15.05
C ILE A 296 -46.95 -9.38 15.85
N ILE A 297 -45.73 -9.95 15.81
CA ILE A 297 -45.37 -11.15 16.60
C ILE A 297 -45.55 -10.88 18.09
N TYR A 298 -45.05 -9.75 18.60
CA TYR A 298 -45.22 -9.35 20.00
C TYR A 298 -46.70 -9.27 20.39
N GLN A 299 -47.54 -8.68 19.54
CA GLN A 299 -48.98 -8.56 19.78
C GLN A 299 -49.66 -9.93 19.75
N LEU A 300 -49.31 -10.82 18.81
CA LEU A 300 -49.81 -12.19 18.76
C LEU A 300 -49.43 -12.96 20.03
N LEU A 301 -48.17 -12.89 20.47
CA LEU A 301 -47.70 -13.53 21.71
C LEU A 301 -48.39 -12.96 22.96
N ARG A 302 -48.66 -11.66 22.98
CA ARG A 302 -49.41 -11.01 24.06
C ARG A 302 -50.87 -11.47 24.09
N ILE A 303 -51.51 -11.63 22.93
CA ILE A 303 -52.89 -12.13 22.82
C ILE A 303 -52.96 -13.60 23.23
N THR A 304 -52.06 -14.46 22.74
CA THR A 304 -52.04 -15.88 23.13
C THR A 304 -51.80 -16.04 24.63
N LYS A 305 -50.88 -15.25 25.22
CA LYS A 305 -50.68 -15.23 26.69
C LYS A 305 -51.97 -14.82 27.42
N LYS A 306 -52.65 -13.74 26.98
CA LYS A 306 -53.92 -13.31 27.59
C LYS A 306 -55.01 -14.38 27.50
N MET A 307 -55.15 -15.06 26.36
CA MET A 307 -56.12 -16.15 26.19
C MET A 307 -55.82 -17.34 27.10
N LEU A 308 -54.54 -17.73 27.23
CA LEU A 308 -54.12 -18.81 28.13
C LEU A 308 -54.30 -18.46 29.62
N THR A 309 -54.31 -17.18 29.98
CA THR A 309 -54.49 -16.71 31.37
C THR A 309 -55.91 -16.24 31.71
N SER A 310 -56.88 -16.33 30.78
CA SER A 310 -58.26 -15.90 31.03
C SER A 310 -59.02 -16.99 31.81
N PRO A 311 -59.61 -16.70 33.00
CA PRO A 311 -60.39 -17.68 33.74
C PRO A 311 -61.65 -18.05 32.96
N GLY A 312 -61.85 -19.35 32.69
CA GLY A 312 -63.05 -19.85 32.03
C GLY A 312 -64.33 -19.34 32.71
N SER A 313 -65.24 -18.76 31.92
CA SER A 313 -66.55 -18.29 32.38
C SER A 313 -67.30 -19.44 33.06
N LYS A 314 -67.54 -19.34 34.37
CA LYS A 314 -68.43 -20.27 35.10
C LYS A 314 -69.83 -20.22 34.47
N MET A 315 -70.23 -21.29 33.78
CA MET A 315 -71.63 -21.51 33.42
C MET A 315 -72.44 -21.59 34.72
N LYS A 316 -73.34 -20.62 34.93
CA LYS A 316 -74.36 -20.70 35.98
C LYS A 316 -75.37 -21.78 35.58
N HIS A 317 -75.30 -22.94 36.24
CA HIS A 317 -76.42 -23.89 36.26
C HIS A 317 -77.62 -23.20 36.92
N LYS A 318 -78.74 -23.04 36.19
CA LYS A 318 -80.04 -22.78 36.79
C LYS A 318 -80.57 -24.11 37.34
N SER A 319 -80.77 -24.19 38.64
CA SER A 319 -81.54 -25.26 39.29
C SER A 319 -83.03 -24.96 39.14
N HIS A 320 -83.79 -25.97 38.69
CA HIS A 320 -85.24 -26.05 38.86
C HIS A 320 -85.59 -26.55 40.25
#